data_AF-A0A2A3ZRG6-F1
#
_entry.id   AF-A0A2A3ZRG6-F1
#
_cell.length_a   1.000
_cell.length_b   1.000
_cell.length_c   1.000
_cell.angle_alpha   90.00
_cell.angle_beta   90.00
_cell.angle_gamma   90.00
#
_symmetry.space_group_name_H-M   'P 1'
#
loop_
_entity.id
_entity.type
_entity.pdbx_description
1 polymer ?
#
loop_
_entity_poly.entity_id
_entity_poly.type
_entity_poly.pdbx_seq_one_letter_code
_entity_poly.pdbx_strand_id
1 'polypeptide(L)'
;MRIEVTARRESGESIADIAASVGVNESTLGKWFREWGVRPEVGKLGRSLAPNQWQPWTRDDAVVAYTRTDLLITERAEMLGRSYTAVAGFVRDYRQRPADPYGIK
;
A
#
# COMPACT_ATOMS: atom_id res chain seq x y z
N MET A 1 -9.32 24.32 13.49
CA MET A 1 -9.70 22.89 13.33
C MET A 1 -9.26 22.31 11.99
N ARG A 2 -9.83 22.67 10.82
CA ARG A 2 -9.41 22.08 9.51
C ARG A 2 -7.90 22.21 9.24
N ILE A 3 -7.34 23.41 9.38
CA ILE A 3 -5.91 23.68 9.12
C ILE A 3 -5.01 22.81 10.01
N GLU A 4 -5.36 22.72 11.30
CA GLU A 4 -4.60 21.99 12.31
C GLU A 4 -4.56 20.48 12.04
N VAL A 5 -5.72 19.84 11.82
CA VAL A 5 -5.76 18.39 11.58
C VAL A 5 -5.15 18.01 10.22
N THR A 6 -5.21 18.91 9.24
CA THR A 6 -4.54 18.72 7.94
C THR A 6 -3.02 18.75 8.09
N ALA A 7 -2.47 19.77 8.75
CA ALA A 7 -1.02 19.89 8.96
C ALA A 7 -0.46 18.69 9.74
N ARG A 8 -1.18 18.23 10.77
CA ARG A 8 -0.83 17.03 11.53
C ARG A 8 -0.86 15.78 10.65
N ARG A 9 -1.86 15.64 9.79
CA ARG A 9 -1.97 14.50 8.87
C ARG A 9 -0.87 14.50 7.81
N GLU A 10 -0.50 15.67 7.30
CA GLU A 10 0.59 15.86 6.34
C GLU A 10 1.93 15.51 6.97
N SER A 11 2.18 15.90 8.23
CA SER A 11 3.37 15.53 9.01
C SER A 11 3.51 14.02 9.31
N GLY A 12 2.55 13.20 8.85
CA GLY A 12 2.59 11.74 8.98
C GLY A 12 1.88 11.21 10.22
N GLU A 13 1.27 12.06 11.04
CA GLU A 13 0.53 11.63 12.24
C GLU A 13 -0.67 10.75 11.86
N SER A 14 -0.96 9.76 12.71
CA SER A 14 -2.02 8.80 12.44
C SER A 14 -3.40 9.43 12.66
N ILE A 15 -4.39 8.95 11.90
CA ILE A 15 -5.78 9.41 12.05
C ILE A 15 -6.28 9.15 13.48
N ALA A 16 -5.84 8.07 14.12
CA ALA A 16 -6.23 7.71 15.48
C ALA A 16 -5.67 8.69 16.52
N ASP A 17 -4.40 9.08 16.39
CA ASP A 17 -3.76 10.02 17.33
C ASP A 17 -4.37 11.42 17.20
N ILE A 18 -4.61 11.87 15.97
CA ILE A 18 -5.28 13.15 15.72
C ILE A 18 -6.71 13.09 16.28
N ALA A 19 -7.46 12.02 16.00
CA ALA A 19 -8.82 11.79 16.48
C ALA A 19 -8.93 11.84 18.01
N ALA A 20 -8.04 11.13 18.71
CA ALA A 20 -7.95 11.14 20.17
C ALA A 20 -7.62 12.53 20.72
N SER A 21 -6.74 13.27 20.04
CA SER A 21 -6.31 14.61 20.46
C SER A 21 -7.40 15.68 20.28
N VAL A 22 -8.17 15.65 19.18
CA VAL A 22 -9.21 16.65 18.91
C VAL A 22 -10.62 16.19 19.32
N GLY A 23 -10.75 14.99 19.89
CA GLY A 23 -12.02 14.49 20.43
C GLY A 23 -13.06 14.11 19.38
N VAL A 24 -12.64 13.69 18.19
CA VAL A 24 -13.53 13.27 17.10
C VAL A 24 -13.28 11.81 16.73
N ASN A 25 -14.29 11.15 16.17
CA ASN A 25 -14.16 9.78 15.70
C ASN A 25 -13.20 9.71 14.48
N GLU A 26 -12.37 8.67 14.42
CA GLU A 26 -11.49 8.38 13.28
C GLU A 26 -12.23 8.34 11.94
N SER A 27 -13.46 7.83 11.94
CA SER A 27 -14.33 7.74 10.77
C SER A 27 -14.69 9.13 10.23
N THR A 28 -14.96 10.06 11.14
CA THR A 28 -15.27 11.46 10.82
C THR A 28 -14.04 12.14 10.24
N LEU A 29 -12.89 11.98 10.87
CA LEU A 29 -11.62 12.52 10.39
C LEU A 29 -11.25 11.95 9.01
N GLY A 30 -11.43 10.64 8.81
CA GLY A 30 -11.18 9.96 7.54
C GLY A 30 -12.07 10.47 6.41
N LYS A 31 -13.34 10.78 6.69
CA LYS A 31 -14.24 11.42 5.73
C LYS A 31 -13.76 12.82 5.36
N TRP A 32 -13.42 13.64 6.35
CA TRP A 32 -12.91 14.99 6.12
C TRP A 32 -11.62 15.00 5.31
N PHE A 33 -10.64 14.14 5.63
CA PHE A 33 -9.41 14.06 4.84
C PHE A 33 -9.66 13.64 3.39
N ARG A 34 -10.62 12.75 3.14
CA ARG A 34 -11.03 12.39 1.77
C ARG A 34 -11.66 13.57 1.04
N GLU A 35 -12.56 14.32 1.68
CA GLU A 35 -13.20 15.51 1.11
C GLU A 35 -12.21 16.65 0.87
N TRP A 36 -11.17 16.75 1.70
CA TRP A 36 -10.15 17.80 1.59
C TRP A 36 -8.93 17.41 0.75
N GLY A 37 -8.86 16.16 0.27
CA GLY A 37 -7.74 15.67 -0.53
C GLY A 37 -6.44 15.44 0.25
N VAL A 38 -6.51 15.37 1.58
CA VAL A 38 -5.34 15.27 2.46
C VAL A 38 -4.87 13.81 2.52
N ARG A 39 -3.66 13.56 2.00
CA ARG A 39 -2.99 12.26 2.08
C ARG A 39 -1.82 12.35 3.05
N PRO A 40 -1.53 11.30 3.85
CA PRO A 40 -0.33 11.32 4.64
C PRO A 40 0.91 11.26 3.75
N GLU A 41 1.95 11.97 4.16
CA GLU A 41 3.28 11.85 3.56
C GLU A 41 3.89 10.46 3.85
N VAL A 42 3.49 9.83 4.96
CA VAL A 42 3.97 8.51 5.39
C VAL A 42 2.79 7.54 5.57
N GLY A 43 2.83 6.42 4.85
CA GLY A 43 1.82 5.36 4.99
C GLY A 43 1.70 4.88 6.45
N LYS A 44 0.50 4.38 6.82
CA LYS A 44 0.03 4.02 8.18
C LYS A 44 0.93 3.05 9.02
N LEU A 45 2.10 2.68 8.52
CA LEU A 45 3.04 1.71 9.11
C LEU A 45 4.52 2.14 9.07
N GLY A 46 4.86 3.38 8.70
CA GLY A 46 6.27 3.79 8.53
C GLY A 46 6.99 3.02 7.40
N ARG A 47 6.27 2.18 6.66
CA ARG A 47 6.74 1.60 5.42
C ARG A 47 6.43 2.58 4.31
N SER A 48 7.49 3.13 3.71
CA SER A 48 7.47 3.78 2.41
C SER A 48 6.44 3.06 1.54
N LEU A 49 5.40 3.78 1.14
CA LEU A 49 4.42 3.22 0.22
C LEU A 49 5.23 2.75 -0.99
N ALA A 50 5.15 1.45 -1.27
CA ALA A 50 5.83 0.85 -2.41
C ALA A 50 5.50 1.71 -3.65
N PRO A 51 6.50 2.17 -4.44
CA PRO A 51 6.30 3.16 -5.51
C PRO A 51 5.17 2.84 -6.49
N ASN A 52 4.81 1.58 -6.63
CA ASN A 52 3.77 1.08 -7.53
C ASN A 52 2.50 0.60 -6.82
N GLN A 53 2.22 1.09 -5.61
CA GLN A 53 0.90 0.94 -4.99
C GLN A 53 -0.17 1.40 -6.01
N TRP A 54 -1.20 0.58 -6.21
CA TRP A 54 -2.29 0.79 -7.17
C TRP A 54 -1.94 0.67 -8.66
N GLN A 55 -0.69 0.34 -9.02
CA GLN A 55 -0.35 -0.03 -10.39
C GLN A 55 -0.76 -1.47 -10.67
N PRO A 56 -1.43 -1.74 -11.81
CA PRO A 56 -1.72 -3.10 -12.24
C PRO A 56 -0.44 -3.93 -12.35
N TRP A 57 -0.55 -5.25 -12.14
CA TRP A 57 0.56 -6.16 -12.36
C TRP A 57 0.88 -6.20 -13.85
N THR A 58 2.12 -5.88 -14.21
CA THR A 58 2.60 -6.04 -15.59
C THR A 58 3.08 -7.47 -15.82
N ARG A 59 3.26 -7.84 -17.09
CA ARG A 59 3.72 -9.18 -17.45
C ARG A 59 5.12 -9.42 -16.92
N ASP A 60 5.96 -8.41 -17.01
CA ASP A 60 7.32 -8.44 -16.47
C ASP A 60 7.32 -8.56 -14.94
N ASP A 61 6.42 -7.84 -14.24
CA ASP A 61 6.28 -7.97 -12.78
C ASP A 61 5.92 -9.41 -12.38
N ALA A 62 4.99 -10.02 -13.12
CA ALA A 62 4.53 -11.39 -12.88
C ALA A 62 5.64 -12.42 -13.11
N VAL A 63 6.44 -12.24 -14.16
CA VAL A 63 7.62 -13.09 -14.44
C VAL A 63 8.59 -13.02 -13.26
N VAL A 64 8.97 -11.82 -12.81
CA VAL A 64 9.93 -11.66 -11.70
C VAL A 64 9.37 -12.22 -10.40
N ALA A 65 8.11 -11.94 -10.08
CA ALA A 65 7.50 -12.44 -8.84
C ALA A 65 7.42 -13.97 -8.78
N TYR A 66 7.09 -14.62 -9.90
CA TYR A 66 6.84 -16.07 -9.92
C TYR A 66 8.09 -16.90 -10.25
N THR A 67 8.85 -16.50 -11.27
CA THR A 67 9.90 -17.35 -11.86
C THR A 67 11.26 -17.25 -11.16
N ARG A 68 11.54 -16.14 -10.48
CA ARG A 68 12.81 -15.94 -9.72
C ARG A 68 12.82 -16.70 -8.40
N THR A 69 12.68 -18.02 -8.50
CA THR A 69 12.70 -18.94 -7.34
C THR A 69 14.03 -18.96 -6.60
N ASP A 70 15.08 -18.44 -7.23
CA ASP A 70 16.41 -18.18 -6.69
C ASP A 70 16.44 -17.05 -5.64
N LEU A 71 15.46 -16.13 -5.67
CA LEU A 71 15.37 -14.99 -4.76
C LEU A 71 14.32 -15.21 -3.68
N LEU A 72 14.54 -14.65 -2.50
CA LEU A 72 13.53 -14.54 -1.45
C LEU A 72 12.40 -13.60 -1.89
N ILE A 73 11.19 -13.80 -1.34
CA ILE A 73 10.02 -12.98 -1.67
C ILE A 73 10.28 -11.50 -1.33
N THR A 74 11.07 -11.21 -0.29
CA THR A 74 11.50 -9.86 0.09
C THR A 74 12.33 -9.21 -1.01
N GLU A 75 13.30 -9.91 -1.56
CA GLU A 75 14.18 -9.42 -2.64
C GLU A 75 13.38 -9.20 -3.93
N ARG A 76 12.44 -10.10 -4.24
CA ARG A 76 11.50 -9.90 -5.36
C ARG A 76 10.63 -8.66 -5.16
N ALA A 77 10.16 -8.43 -3.94
CA ALA A 77 9.35 -7.26 -3.60
C ALA A 77 10.14 -5.95 -3.76
N GLU A 78 11.40 -5.94 -3.32
CA GLU A 78 12.31 -4.81 -3.52
C GLU A 78 12.59 -4.54 -5.00
N MET A 79 12.91 -5.57 -5.78
CA MET A 79 13.12 -5.44 -7.24
C MET A 79 11.90 -4.87 -7.96
N LEU A 80 10.71 -5.27 -7.53
CA LEU A 80 9.45 -4.82 -8.10
C LEU A 80 8.97 -3.49 -7.51
N GLY A 81 9.65 -2.94 -6.49
CA GLY A 81 9.15 -1.81 -5.71
C GLY A 81 7.76 -2.07 -5.12
N ARG A 82 7.38 -3.33 -4.87
CA ARG A 82 6.10 -3.77 -4.28
C ARG A 82 6.28 -4.12 -2.81
N SER A 83 5.18 -4.25 -2.08
CA SER A 83 5.24 -4.79 -0.73
C SER A 83 5.43 -6.31 -0.75
N TYR A 84 6.11 -6.84 0.28
CA TYR A 84 6.24 -8.28 0.50
C TYR A 84 4.89 -9.00 0.43
N THR A 85 3.86 -8.44 1.08
CA THR A 85 2.52 -9.05 1.13
C THR A 85 1.86 -9.10 -0.24
N ALA A 86 2.12 -8.11 -1.12
CA ALA A 86 1.61 -8.13 -2.49
C ALA A 86 2.25 -9.25 -3.31
N VAL A 87 3.57 -9.41 -3.23
CA VAL A 87 4.28 -10.50 -3.94
C VAL A 87 3.91 -11.87 -3.38
N ALA A 88 3.85 -12.03 -2.06
CA ALA A 88 3.46 -13.28 -1.41
C ALA A 88 2.01 -13.68 -1.78
N GLY A 89 1.08 -12.72 -1.77
CA GLY A 89 -0.30 -12.92 -2.20
C GLY A 89 -0.39 -13.31 -3.67
N PHE A 90 0.36 -12.62 -4.54
CA PHE A 90 0.43 -12.93 -5.96
C PHE A 90 0.91 -14.37 -6.21
N VAL A 91 2.02 -14.78 -5.62
CA VAL A 91 2.57 -16.14 -5.77
C VAL A 91 1.58 -17.20 -5.28
N ARG A 92 0.90 -16.95 -4.16
CA ARG A 92 -0.11 -17.85 -3.60
C ARG A 92 -1.31 -18.01 -4.54
N ASP A 93 -1.89 -16.91 -4.98
CA ASP A 93 -3.09 -16.91 -5.84
C ASP A 93 -2.75 -17.49 -7.22
N TYR A 94 -1.54 -17.27 -7.71
CA TYR A 94 -1.04 -17.79 -8.99
C TYR A 94 -0.81 -19.31 -8.97
N ARG A 95 -0.26 -19.86 -7.87
CA ARG A 95 -0.15 -21.33 -7.71
C ARG A 95 -1.50 -22.04 -7.78
N GLN A 96 -2.60 -21.34 -7.50
CA GLN A 96 -3.95 -21.88 -7.57
C GLN A 96 -4.57 -21.78 -8.98
N ARG A 97 -3.89 -21.15 -9.96
CA ARG A 97 -4.40 -20.91 -11.33
C ARG A 97 -3.39 -21.37 -12.41
N PRO A 98 -3.12 -22.69 -12.54
CA PRO A 98 -2.14 -23.19 -13.50
C PRO A 98 -2.51 -22.96 -14.98
N ALA A 99 -3.79 -22.69 -15.28
CA ALA A 99 -4.30 -22.49 -16.64
C ALA A 99 -4.21 -21.05 -17.16
N ASP A 100 -3.84 -20.08 -16.32
CA ASP A 100 -3.72 -18.66 -16.71
C ASP A 100 -2.41 -18.08 -16.16
N PRO A 101 -1.28 -18.32 -16.86
CA PRO A 101 0.04 -18.03 -16.34
C PRO A 101 0.38 -16.53 -16.31
N TYR A 102 -0.54 -15.62 -16.63
CA TYR A 102 -0.29 -14.20 -16.36
C TYR A 102 -1.52 -13.51 -15.78
N GLY A 103 -2.75 -13.87 -16.16
CA GLY A 103 -3.96 -13.32 -15.57
C GLY A 103 -4.04 -11.79 -15.59
N ILE A 104 -3.29 -11.17 -16.50
CA ILE A 104 -3.26 -9.72 -16.71
C ILE A 104 -4.36 -9.43 -17.72
N LYS A 105 -5.39 -8.74 -17.26
CA LYS A 105 -6.49 -8.25 -18.10
C LYS A 105 -6.21 -6.84 -18.56
#